data_AF-A0A944AFT7-F1
#
_entry.id   AF-A0A944AFT7-F1
#
_cell.length_a   1.000
_cell.length_b   1.000
_cell.length_c   1.000
_cell.angle_alpha   90.00
_cell.angle_beta   90.00
_cell.angle_gamma   90.00
#
_symmetry.space_group_name_H-M   'P 1'
#
loop_
_entity.id
_entity.type
_entity.pdbx_description
1 polymer ?
#
loop_
_entity_poly.entity_id
_entity_poly.type
_entity_poly.pdbx_seq_one_letter_code
_entity_poly.pdbx_strand_id
1 'polypeptide(L)'
;MKKQISLLMIAALALVQACSLDRPELKPENPQSAPYKVQIYNEIDQQPATRVAIDDGFCAGDEVGVYMVNYDGDTPGTLMVKDNQADNVRFKFSESGEWVSDYDLFYKDNDTKVDFYGYYPYSEPTSIEAYAHEVEKDQSKEAENGLMAHYEAS
;
A
#
# COMPACT_ATOMS: atom_id res chain seq x y z
N MET A 1 40.71 -51.42 36.24
CA MET A 1 40.04 -50.12 36.46
C MET A 1 40.31 -49.09 35.35
N LYS A 2 41.54 -48.95 34.81
CA LYS A 2 41.86 -47.99 33.73
C LYS A 2 41.15 -48.23 32.38
N LYS A 3 40.85 -49.47 32.00
CA LYS A 3 40.16 -49.80 30.73
C LYS A 3 38.67 -49.45 30.72
N GLN A 4 37.98 -49.44 31.87
CA GLN A 4 36.55 -49.08 31.91
C GLN A 4 36.31 -47.57 31.91
N ILE A 5 37.23 -46.80 32.51
CA ILE A 5 37.19 -45.32 32.46
C ILE A 5 37.46 -44.81 31.03
N SER A 6 38.33 -45.51 30.28
CA SER A 6 38.61 -45.15 28.88
C SER A 6 37.43 -45.46 27.94
N LEU A 7 36.59 -46.44 28.27
CA LEU A 7 35.42 -46.79 27.46
C LEU A 7 34.23 -45.84 27.72
N LEU A 8 34.07 -45.36 28.95
CA LEU A 8 33.08 -44.32 29.29
C LEU A 8 33.40 -42.95 28.67
N MET A 9 34.67 -42.60 28.50
CA MET A 9 35.07 -41.32 27.87
C MET A 9 34.87 -41.30 26.35
N ILE A 10 34.92 -42.46 25.67
CA ILE A 10 34.68 -42.55 24.22
C ILE A 10 33.17 -42.53 23.91
N ALA A 11 32.34 -43.08 24.79
CA ALA A 11 30.89 -43.01 24.66
C ALA A 11 30.32 -41.59 24.89
N ALA A 12 30.98 -40.78 25.72
CA ALA A 12 30.56 -39.39 25.96
C ALA A 12 30.94 -38.44 24.80
N LEU A 13 31.99 -38.75 24.04
CA LEU A 13 32.43 -37.90 22.91
C LEU A 13 31.65 -38.18 21.61
N ALA A 14 30.97 -39.32 21.50
CA ALA A 14 30.09 -39.65 20.38
C ALA A 14 28.70 -38.98 20.45
N LEU A 15 28.33 -38.40 21.61
CA LEU A 15 27.03 -37.74 21.81
C LEU A 15 27.04 -36.25 21.43
N VAL A 16 28.17 -35.69 21.02
CA VAL A 16 28.31 -34.25 20.70
C VAL A 16 28.24 -33.94 19.20
N GLN A 17 28.04 -34.95 18.34
CA GLN A 17 27.90 -34.77 16.88
C GLN A 17 26.44 -34.73 16.39
N ALA A 18 25.45 -34.72 17.28
CA ALA A 18 24.04 -34.63 16.90
C ALA A 18 23.52 -33.19 16.69
N CYS A 19 24.39 -32.18 16.72
CA CYS A 19 23.99 -30.77 16.54
C CYS A 19 24.55 -30.12 15.27
N SER A 20 24.86 -30.89 14.22
CA SER A 20 24.84 -30.36 12.85
C SER A 20 23.51 -30.77 12.22
N LEU A 21 22.42 -30.19 12.73
CA LEU A 21 21.23 -30.02 11.90
C LEU A 21 21.68 -29.11 10.77
N ASP A 22 21.84 -29.68 9.58
CA ASP A 22 21.69 -28.94 8.34
C ASP A 22 20.45 -28.08 8.52
N ARG A 23 20.63 -26.77 8.73
CA ARG A 23 19.50 -25.85 8.70
C ARG A 23 18.91 -26.05 7.31
N PRO A 24 17.65 -26.50 7.18
CA PRO A 24 17.01 -26.43 5.89
C PRO A 24 17.02 -24.95 5.54
N GLU A 25 17.79 -24.59 4.51
CA GLU A 25 17.53 -23.35 3.79
C GLU A 25 16.10 -23.50 3.32
N LEU A 26 15.18 -22.85 4.04
CA LEU A 26 13.84 -22.58 3.58
C LEU A 26 14.01 -21.61 2.41
N LYS A 27 14.36 -22.15 1.25
CA LYS A 27 14.09 -21.47 -0.01
C LYS A 27 12.58 -21.32 -0.05
N PRO A 28 12.04 -20.11 -0.29
CA PRO A 28 10.60 -19.96 -0.41
C PRO A 28 10.13 -20.96 -1.48
N GLU A 29 9.31 -21.91 -1.06
CA GLU A 29 8.66 -22.90 -1.91
C GLU A 29 7.50 -22.21 -2.61
N ASN A 30 7.81 -21.23 -3.45
CA ASN A 30 6.88 -20.76 -4.45
C ASN A 30 7.68 -20.20 -5.64
N PRO A 31 7.65 -20.84 -6.83
CA PRO A 31 8.12 -20.17 -8.03
C PRO A 31 7.26 -18.92 -8.19
N GLN A 32 7.91 -17.74 -8.25
CA GLN A 32 7.34 -16.40 -8.46
C GLN A 32 5.82 -16.46 -8.70
N SER A 33 5.03 -16.45 -7.63
CA SER A 33 3.57 -16.41 -7.73
C SER A 33 3.22 -15.24 -8.63
N ALA A 34 2.20 -15.41 -9.48
CA ALA A 34 1.74 -14.34 -10.37
C ALA A 34 1.68 -13.00 -9.61
N PRO A 35 2.13 -11.89 -10.23
CA PRO A 35 2.27 -10.62 -9.53
C PRO A 35 0.98 -10.25 -8.80
N TYR A 36 1.10 -9.86 -7.54
CA TYR A 36 -0.05 -9.53 -6.70
C TYR A 36 -0.61 -8.19 -7.14
N LYS A 37 -1.88 -8.18 -7.58
CA LYS A 37 -2.58 -6.95 -7.96
C LYS A 37 -2.95 -6.15 -6.71
N VAL A 38 -2.74 -4.84 -6.75
CA VAL A 38 -3.19 -3.90 -5.73
C VAL A 38 -4.70 -3.70 -5.87
N GLN A 39 -5.40 -3.76 -4.75
CA GLN A 39 -6.82 -3.43 -4.62
C GLN A 39 -6.95 -2.40 -3.50
N ILE A 40 -7.65 -1.30 -3.78
CA ILE A 40 -7.90 -0.24 -2.81
C ILE A 40 -9.38 -0.30 -2.44
N TYR A 41 -9.66 -0.26 -1.14
CA TYR A 41 -11.00 -0.31 -0.57
C TYR A 41 -11.24 0.95 0.27
N ASN A 42 -12.50 1.33 0.44
CA ASN A 42 -12.91 2.49 1.23
C ASN A 42 -13.49 2.08 2.59
N GLU A 43 -13.12 2.84 3.63
CA GLU A 43 -13.89 3.03 4.86
C GLU A 43 -13.67 4.49 5.30
N ILE A 44 -14.73 5.29 5.38
CA ILE A 44 -14.67 6.66 5.91
C ILE A 44 -15.52 6.70 7.18
N ASP A 45 -14.89 6.95 8.32
CA ASP A 45 -15.58 7.33 9.56
C ASP A 45 -15.50 8.86 9.71
N GLN A 46 -16.57 9.56 9.32
CA GLN A 46 -16.69 11.01 9.51
C GLN A 46 -17.64 11.33 10.66
N GLN A 47 -17.13 12.00 11.69
CA GLN A 47 -17.98 12.66 12.69
C GLN A 47 -18.73 13.82 11.99
N PRO A 48 -20.08 13.82 11.94
CA PRO A 48 -20.85 14.85 11.26
C PRO A 48 -20.83 16.14 12.09
N ALA A 49 -19.76 16.91 11.98
CA ALA A 49 -19.68 18.26 12.52
C ALA A 49 -19.92 19.25 11.38
N THR A 50 -21.15 19.74 11.25
CA THR A 50 -21.59 20.90 10.43
C THR A 50 -21.76 20.74 8.91
N ARG A 51 -21.63 19.55 8.33
CA ARG A 51 -21.92 19.32 6.91
C ARG A 51 -23.28 18.64 6.69
N VAL A 52 -23.92 18.96 5.57
CA VAL A 52 -25.07 18.20 5.05
C VAL A 52 -24.56 16.80 4.72
N ALA A 53 -24.92 15.81 5.54
CA ALA A 53 -24.72 14.40 5.22
C ALA A 53 -25.79 13.99 4.21
N ILE A 54 -25.50 14.19 2.92
CA ILE A 54 -26.23 13.51 1.85
C ILE A 54 -25.27 12.42 1.35
N ASP A 55 -25.60 11.18 1.71
CA ASP A 55 -24.98 9.88 1.37
C ASP A 55 -23.52 9.59 1.80
N ASP A 56 -23.37 8.76 2.84
CA ASP A 56 -22.44 7.63 3.04
C ASP A 56 -20.95 7.67 2.59
N GLY A 57 -20.38 8.80 2.16
CA GLY A 57 -18.97 8.93 1.80
C GLY A 57 -18.75 9.35 0.33
N PHE A 58 -18.03 8.54 -0.44
CA PHE A 58 -17.73 8.81 -1.85
C PHE A 58 -18.95 8.55 -2.76
N CYS A 59 -19.10 9.35 -3.81
CA CYS A 59 -20.14 9.22 -4.83
C CYS A 59 -19.57 8.64 -6.14
N ALA A 60 -20.42 7.96 -6.90
CA ALA A 60 -20.05 7.48 -8.23
C ALA A 60 -19.57 8.64 -9.10
N GLY A 61 -18.36 8.52 -9.65
CA GLY A 61 -17.71 9.60 -10.37
C GLY A 61 -16.55 10.25 -9.62
N ASP A 62 -16.42 10.06 -8.31
CA ASP A 62 -15.29 10.56 -7.53
C ASP A 62 -13.97 9.98 -8.03
N GLU A 63 -12.92 10.80 -8.03
CA GLU A 63 -11.62 10.42 -8.55
C GLU A 63 -10.54 10.74 -7.51
N VAL A 64 -9.63 9.79 -7.27
CA VAL A 64 -8.45 9.97 -6.40
C VAL A 64 -7.17 9.69 -7.18
N GLY A 65 -6.09 10.35 -6.80
CA GLY A 65 -4.74 10.06 -7.30
C GLY A 65 -3.95 9.24 -6.29
N VAL A 66 -3.31 8.16 -6.75
CA VAL A 66 -2.53 7.25 -5.90
C VAL A 66 -1.10 7.10 -6.41
N TYR A 67 -0.14 7.23 -5.51
CA TYR A 67 1.28 6.95 -5.75
C TYR A 67 1.70 5.68 -5.00
N MET A 68 2.64 4.94 -5.59
CA MET A 68 3.26 3.77 -4.98
C MET A 68 4.77 3.95 -4.88
N VAL A 69 5.30 3.97 -3.65
CA VAL A 69 6.70 4.26 -3.36
C VAL A 69 7.36 3.05 -2.72
N ASN A 70 8.33 2.46 -3.40
CA ASN A 70 9.06 1.31 -2.89
C ASN A 70 10.16 1.71 -1.92
N TYR A 71 10.42 0.83 -0.96
CA TYR A 71 11.60 0.90 -0.12
C TYR A 71 12.84 0.46 -0.90
N ASP A 72 14.00 1.01 -0.52
CA ASP A 72 15.32 0.49 -0.90
C ASP A 72 15.90 -0.30 0.29
N GLY A 73 15.69 -1.62 0.25
CA GLY A 73 15.94 -2.51 1.39
C GLY A 73 15.06 -2.12 2.58
N ASP A 74 15.69 -1.68 3.67
CA ASP A 74 14.98 -1.19 4.86
C ASP A 74 14.79 0.33 4.89
N THR A 75 15.24 1.05 3.86
CA THR A 75 15.10 2.51 3.77
C THR A 75 13.79 2.86 3.07
N PRO A 76 12.89 3.64 3.69
CA PRO A 76 11.70 4.14 3.00
C PRO A 76 12.08 4.95 1.76
N GLY A 77 11.36 4.72 0.67
CA GLY A 77 11.49 5.57 -0.51
C GLY A 77 10.97 6.99 -0.22
N THR A 78 11.34 7.93 -1.09
CA THR A 78 10.80 9.30 -1.03
C THR A 78 9.75 9.46 -2.11
N LEU A 79 8.58 9.98 -1.75
CA LEU A 79 7.53 10.31 -2.72
C LEU A 79 8.03 11.41 -3.66
N MET A 80 7.98 11.13 -4.97
CA MET A 80 8.40 12.05 -6.03
C MET A 80 7.20 12.39 -6.94
N VAL A 81 7.28 13.46 -7.73
CA VAL A 81 6.24 13.75 -8.74
C VAL A 81 6.22 12.68 -9.84
N LYS A 82 7.39 12.13 -10.16
CA LYS A 82 7.61 11.09 -11.16
C LYS A 82 8.68 10.11 -10.68
N ASP A 83 8.75 8.96 -11.35
CA ASP A 83 9.73 7.89 -11.13
C ASP A 83 9.54 7.12 -9.81
N ASN A 84 8.33 7.15 -9.25
CA ASN A 84 7.92 6.14 -8.27
C ASN A 84 7.58 4.83 -8.99
N GLN A 85 7.18 3.78 -8.25
CA GLN A 85 6.67 2.58 -8.92
C GLN A 85 5.40 2.89 -9.72
N ALA A 86 4.55 3.75 -9.17
CA ALA A 86 3.38 4.27 -9.84
C ALA A 86 3.21 5.75 -9.53
N ASP A 87 3.03 6.55 -10.57
CA ASP A 87 2.96 8.00 -10.49
C ASP A 87 1.53 8.47 -10.73
N ASN A 88 0.86 8.97 -9.69
CA ASN A 88 -0.45 9.62 -9.75
C ASN A 88 -1.51 8.79 -10.52
N VAL A 89 -1.64 7.51 -10.20
CA VAL A 89 -2.63 6.64 -10.85
C VAL A 89 -4.01 7.09 -10.43
N ARG A 90 -4.85 7.43 -11.41
CA ARG A 90 -6.25 7.74 -11.13
C ARG A 90 -7.00 6.48 -10.77
N PHE A 91 -7.75 6.55 -9.68
CA PHE A 91 -8.83 5.61 -9.36
C PHE A 91 -10.14 6.37 -9.39
N LYS A 92 -11.14 5.82 -10.07
CA LYS A 92 -12.49 6.37 -10.17
C LYS A 92 -13.49 5.49 -9.42
N PHE A 93 -14.32 6.09 -8.59
CA PHE A 93 -15.36 5.39 -7.86
C PHE A 93 -16.52 5.07 -8.80
N SER A 94 -16.87 3.80 -8.92
CA SER A 94 -17.91 3.32 -9.81
C SER A 94 -19.31 3.45 -9.19
N GLU A 95 -20.34 3.31 -10.02
CA GLU A 95 -21.73 3.16 -9.55
C GLU A 95 -21.96 1.90 -8.71
N SER A 96 -21.09 0.89 -8.85
CA SER A 96 -21.11 -0.35 -8.04
C SER A 96 -20.43 -0.21 -6.68
N GLY A 97 -19.84 0.95 -6.38
CA GLY A 97 -19.13 1.21 -5.12
C GLY A 97 -17.69 0.67 -5.08
N GLU A 98 -17.02 0.59 -6.23
CA GLU A 98 -15.66 0.07 -6.36
C GLU A 98 -14.71 1.13 -6.92
N TRP A 99 -13.46 1.13 -6.45
CA TRP A 99 -12.41 1.96 -7.04
C TRP A 99 -11.80 1.28 -8.27
N VAL A 100 -12.00 1.88 -9.44
CA VAL A 100 -11.49 1.40 -10.72
C VAL A 100 -10.29 2.25 -11.13
N SER A 101 -9.10 1.64 -11.22
CA SER A 101 -7.89 2.35 -11.68
C SER A 101 -7.81 2.46 -13.19
N ASP A 102 -7.13 3.50 -13.68
CA ASP A 102 -6.80 3.66 -15.10
C ASP A 102 -5.98 2.49 -15.65
N TYR A 103 -5.16 1.87 -14.80
CA TYR A 103 -4.42 0.65 -15.10
C TYR A 103 -4.15 -0.18 -13.84
N ASP A 104 -3.88 -1.47 -14.03
CA ASP A 104 -3.60 -2.39 -12.94
C ASP A 104 -2.24 -2.07 -12.31
N LEU A 105 -2.25 -1.96 -10.98
CA LEU A 105 -1.06 -1.82 -10.16
C LEU A 105 -0.71 -3.18 -9.54
N PHE A 106 0.58 -3.48 -9.47
CA PHE A 106 1.09 -4.72 -8.91
C PHE A 106 2.20 -4.46 -7.92
N TYR A 107 2.29 -5.26 -6.86
CA TYR A 107 3.49 -5.25 -6.02
C TYR A 107 4.70 -5.70 -6.85
N LYS A 108 5.86 -5.06 -6.62
CA LYS A 108 7.11 -5.38 -7.35
C LYS A 108 7.51 -6.84 -7.18
N ASP A 109 7.45 -7.33 -5.95
CA ASP A 109 7.77 -8.68 -5.50
C ASP A 109 7.18 -8.91 -4.10
N ASN A 110 7.49 -10.05 -3.46
CA ASN A 110 6.95 -10.44 -2.16
C ASN A 110 7.70 -9.84 -0.96
N ASP A 111 8.83 -9.17 -1.19
CA ASP A 111 9.77 -8.78 -0.14
C ASP A 111 9.91 -7.25 -0.02
N THR A 112 9.68 -6.51 -1.11
CA THR A 112 9.77 -5.06 -1.16
C THR A 112 8.60 -4.43 -0.41
N LYS A 113 8.90 -3.75 0.69
CA LYS A 113 7.94 -2.88 1.39
C LYS A 113 7.56 -1.71 0.47
N VAL A 114 6.30 -1.28 0.54
CA VAL A 114 5.76 -0.20 -0.29
C VAL A 114 4.88 0.70 0.55
N ASP A 115 5.03 2.01 0.38
CA ASP A 115 4.14 3.04 0.92
C ASP A 115 3.20 3.52 -0.20
N PHE A 116 1.92 3.69 0.15
CA PHE A 116 0.90 4.23 -0.73
C PHE A 116 0.51 5.64 -0.27
N TYR A 117 0.46 6.57 -1.21
CA TYR A 117 0.00 7.94 -0.94
C TYR A 117 -1.22 8.22 -1.82
N GLY A 118 -2.36 8.50 -1.20
CA GLY A 118 -3.61 8.82 -1.90
C GLY A 118 -4.06 10.24 -1.58
N TYR A 119 -4.68 10.91 -2.55
CA TYR A 119 -5.34 12.20 -2.33
C TYR A 119 -6.63 12.32 -3.16
N TYR A 120 -7.53 13.16 -2.66
CA TYR A 120 -8.79 13.54 -3.28
C TYR A 120 -8.92 15.08 -3.26
N PRO A 121 -9.49 15.72 -4.28
CA PRO A 121 -9.89 15.14 -5.58
C PRO A 121 -8.68 14.91 -6.50
N TYR A 122 -8.84 14.03 -7.50
CA TYR A 122 -7.81 13.77 -8.52
C TYR A 122 -7.45 15.02 -9.32
N SER A 123 -6.16 15.23 -9.56
CA SER A 123 -5.63 16.26 -10.44
C SER A 123 -4.26 15.88 -11.01
N GLU A 124 -3.55 16.84 -11.62
CA GLU A 124 -2.19 16.65 -12.13
C GLU A 124 -1.19 17.54 -11.38
N PRO A 125 -0.82 17.20 -10.13
CA PRO A 125 0.07 18.02 -9.33
C PRO A 125 1.47 18.09 -9.94
N THR A 126 2.03 19.30 -9.97
CA THR A 126 3.40 19.54 -10.44
C THR A 126 4.43 19.55 -9.29
N SER A 127 3.98 19.36 -8.05
CA SER A 127 4.79 19.33 -6.84
C SER A 127 4.16 18.42 -5.80
N ILE A 128 5.00 17.68 -5.05
CA ILE A 128 4.57 16.87 -3.90
C ILE A 128 4.41 17.73 -2.64
N GLU A 129 5.24 18.78 -2.50
CA GLU A 129 5.28 19.63 -1.31
C GLU A 129 4.29 20.80 -1.35
N ALA A 130 3.76 21.12 -2.54
CA ALA A 130 2.93 22.29 -2.75
C ALA A 130 1.78 21.97 -3.70
N TYR A 131 0.61 21.71 -3.13
CA TYR A 131 -0.62 21.55 -3.88
C TYR A 131 -1.36 22.89 -3.97
N ALA A 132 -1.46 23.43 -5.19
CA ALA A 132 -2.25 24.62 -5.44
C ALA A 132 -3.75 24.24 -5.42
N HIS A 133 -4.54 24.93 -4.61
CA HIS A 133 -5.99 24.81 -4.57
C HIS A 133 -6.61 26.21 -4.49
N GLU A 134 -7.81 26.37 -5.05
CA GLU A 134 -8.55 27.63 -5.04
C GLU A 134 -9.97 27.37 -4.56
N VAL A 135 -10.31 27.98 -3.42
CA VAL A 135 -11.63 27.84 -2.82
C VAL A 135 -12.58 28.89 -3.39
N GLU A 136 -13.69 28.45 -3.97
CA GLU A 136 -14.76 29.38 -4.34
C GLU A 136 -15.47 29.94 -3.10
N LYS A 137 -15.83 31.22 -3.14
CA LYS A 137 -16.52 31.88 -2.01
C LYS A 137 -17.92 31.34 -1.76
N ASP A 138 -18.59 30.86 -2.81
CA ASP A 138 -19.93 30.31 -2.71
C ASP A 138 -19.85 28.78 -2.73
N GLN A 139 -19.82 28.19 -1.53
CA GLN A 139 -19.80 26.74 -1.35
C GLN A 139 -21.21 26.13 -1.17
N SER A 140 -22.27 26.90 -1.42
CA SER A 140 -23.65 26.45 -1.17
C SER A 140 -24.28 25.66 -2.33
N LYS A 141 -23.55 25.53 -3.44
CA LYS A 141 -24.00 24.84 -4.63
C LYS A 141 -23.60 23.37 -4.60
N GLU A 142 -24.62 22.53 -4.66
CA GLU A 142 -24.50 21.08 -4.76
C GLU A 142 -23.87 20.67 -6.09
N ALA A 143 -23.39 19.43 -6.14
CA ALA A 143 -22.95 18.78 -7.37
C ALA A 143 -24.11 18.70 -8.39
N GLU A 144 -23.86 19.09 -9.64
CA GLU A 144 -24.86 19.02 -10.71
C GLU A 144 -24.24 18.42 -11.98
N ASN A 145 -24.97 17.54 -12.67
CA ASN A 145 -24.57 16.96 -13.97
C ASN A 145 -23.20 16.22 -13.96
N GLY A 146 -22.83 15.61 -12.82
CA GLY A 146 -21.55 14.89 -12.67
C GLY A 146 -20.34 15.81 -12.47
N LEU A 147 -20.57 17.09 -12.22
CA LEU A 147 -19.57 18.04 -11.74
C LEU A 147 -19.51 17.99 -10.21
N MET A 148 -18.30 18.07 -9.68
CA MET A 148 -18.07 18.15 -8.23
C MET A 148 -18.80 19.35 -7.62
N ALA A 149 -19.27 19.20 -6.39
CA ALA A 149 -19.85 20.31 -5.64
C ALA A 149 -18.82 21.42 -5.44
N HIS A 150 -19.25 22.66 -5.24
CA HIS A 150 -18.31 23.78 -5.14
C HIS A 150 -17.32 23.66 -3.97
N TYR A 151 -17.70 22.94 -2.90
CA TYR A 151 -16.77 22.62 -1.80
C TYR A 151 -15.75 21.52 -2.16
N GLU A 152 -16.04 20.65 -3.13
CA GLU A 152 -15.17 19.55 -3.59
C GLU A 152 -14.17 20.03 -4.65
N ALA A 153 -14.56 21.06 -5.41
CA ALA A 153 -13.68 21.75 -6.36
C ALA A 153 -12.75 22.78 -5.70
N SER A 154 -12.91 23.03 -4.40
CA SER A 154 -12.19 24.02 -3.60
C SER A 154 -10.83 23.53 -3.09
#